data_AF-A0A1E5QSV2-F1
#
_entry.id   AF-A0A1E5QSV2-F1
#
_cell.length_a   1.000
_cell.length_b   1.000
_cell.length_c   1.000
_cell.angle_alpha   90.00
_cell.angle_beta   90.00
_cell.angle_gamma   90.00
#
_symmetry.space_group_name_H-M   'P 1'
#
loop_
_entity.id
_entity.type
_entity.pdbx_description
1 polymer ?
#
loop_
_entity_poly.entity_id
_entity_poly.type
_entity_poly.pdbx_seq_one_letter_code
_entity_poly.pdbx_strand_id
1 'polypeptide(L)'
;MANKNQLRNIGYLDFEFTREGNGQFRPTELGLAWWGDQYLCFRSLTFAPNIKLQEVRANILKTISPFKKMKTLVFWDKTHDKQILNDCGLNLSNYSLIDLQDELGKVALKDISEQFNVNSETILQYLPPHVRNKIKLSIHSAIGDALRIALLHKLFIENPSIKTTTTTTKNKTTATTKVKNDNKAKNISQNAQLFQYLETLDLSVLLIQKRVSQKTALTLWKSTVLDNPHLNIPYDSFLFILKAHLLSLI
;
A
#
# COMPACT_ATOMS: atom_id res chain seq x y z
N MET A 1 0.13 0.83 -22.10
CA MET A 1 -0.70 2.04 -21.93
C MET A 1 -1.91 1.64 -21.07
N ALA A 2 -1.99 2.07 -19.82
CA ALA A 2 -3.15 1.79 -18.98
C ALA A 2 -4.40 2.41 -19.62
N ASN A 3 -5.49 1.64 -19.63
CA ASN A 3 -6.71 1.99 -20.35
C ASN A 3 -7.32 3.25 -19.71
N LYS A 4 -7.29 4.40 -20.39
CA LYS A 4 -7.75 5.73 -19.90
C LYS A 4 -9.20 5.73 -19.34
N ASN A 5 -9.96 4.66 -19.58
CA ASN A 5 -11.32 4.46 -19.09
C ASN A 5 -11.43 3.69 -17.76
N GLN A 6 -10.38 3.03 -17.26
CA GLN A 6 -10.47 2.19 -16.05
C GLN A 6 -10.62 2.99 -14.75
N LEU A 7 -10.02 4.19 -14.68
CA LEU A 7 -10.00 5.01 -13.45
C LEU A 7 -11.24 5.90 -13.25
N ARG A 8 -12.05 6.12 -14.30
CA ARG A 8 -13.17 7.10 -14.29
C ARG A 8 -14.37 6.69 -13.44
N ASN A 9 -14.44 5.43 -13.03
CA ASN A 9 -15.54 4.85 -12.25
C ASN A 9 -15.12 4.46 -10.83
N ILE A 10 -13.99 4.98 -10.35
CA ILE A 10 -13.39 4.63 -9.06
C ILE A 10 -13.44 5.84 -8.12
N GLY A 11 -13.95 5.62 -6.92
CA GLY A 11 -13.87 6.53 -5.79
C GLY A 11 -12.82 6.06 -4.81
N TYR A 12 -12.04 7.01 -4.32
CA TYR A 12 -11.07 6.81 -3.25
C TYR A 12 -11.61 7.48 -2.01
N LEU A 13 -11.84 6.70 -0.97
CA LEU A 13 -12.52 7.13 0.24
C LEU A 13 -11.63 6.90 1.44
N ASP A 14 -11.70 7.83 2.37
CA ASP A 14 -11.08 7.75 3.68
C ASP A 14 -11.90 8.60 4.66
N PHE A 15 -12.00 8.16 5.92
CA PHE A 15 -12.67 8.86 7.00
C PHE A 15 -11.74 9.04 8.19
N GLU A 16 -11.71 10.25 8.73
CA GLU A 16 -11.30 10.46 10.12
C GLU A 16 -12.52 10.35 11.03
N PHE A 17 -12.35 9.76 12.20
CA PHE A 17 -13.46 9.54 13.12
C PHE A 17 -13.01 9.45 14.58
N THR A 18 -13.97 9.66 15.48
CA THR A 18 -13.84 9.33 16.89
C THR A 18 -14.77 8.17 17.26
N ARG A 19 -14.55 7.55 18.41
CA ARG A 19 -15.45 6.54 18.98
C ARG A 19 -16.31 7.18 20.06
N GLU A 20 -17.63 7.06 19.94
CA GLU A 20 -18.58 7.43 21.01
C GLU A 20 -18.76 6.26 22.00
N GLY A 21 -19.23 6.55 23.22
CA GLY A 21 -19.62 5.51 24.17
C GLY A 21 -20.67 4.62 23.52
N ASN A 22 -20.43 3.30 23.46
CA ASN A 22 -21.12 2.26 22.65
C ASN A 22 -20.33 1.77 21.42
N GLY A 23 -19.12 2.28 21.17
CA GLY A 23 -18.28 1.81 20.07
C GLY A 23 -18.75 2.28 18.69
N GLN A 24 -19.69 3.22 18.65
CA GLN A 24 -20.16 3.85 17.42
C GLN A 24 -19.08 4.80 16.87
N PHE A 25 -18.81 4.68 15.57
CA PHE A 25 -17.92 5.60 14.88
C PHE A 25 -18.64 6.91 14.55
N ARG A 26 -18.03 8.02 14.97
CA ARG A 26 -18.47 9.37 14.64
C ARG A 26 -17.48 9.98 13.64
N PRO A 27 -17.87 10.12 12.36
CA PRO A 27 -17.02 10.78 11.38
C PRO A 27 -16.75 12.24 11.77
N THR A 28 -15.48 12.63 11.74
CA THR A 28 -15.01 14.01 11.91
C THR A 28 -14.57 14.61 10.59
N GLU A 29 -14.08 13.79 9.65
CA GLU A 29 -13.76 14.20 8.29
C GLU A 29 -14.19 13.13 7.28
N LEU A 30 -14.49 13.55 6.05
CA LEU A 30 -14.64 12.68 4.88
C LEU A 30 -13.73 13.21 3.77
N GLY A 31 -12.92 12.31 3.19
CA GLY A 31 -12.20 12.52 1.95
C GLY A 31 -12.79 11.65 0.85
N LEU A 32 -13.16 12.25 -0.28
CA LEU A 32 -13.55 11.54 -1.49
C LEU A 32 -12.75 12.08 -2.66
N ALA A 33 -11.96 11.25 -3.32
CA ALA A 33 -11.24 11.59 -4.54
C ALA A 33 -11.65 10.70 -5.73
N TRP A 34 -11.51 11.21 -6.95
CA TRP A 34 -11.73 10.44 -8.19
C TRP A 34 -10.98 11.07 -9.36
N TRP A 35 -10.59 10.26 -10.33
CA TRP A 35 -9.92 10.75 -11.54
C TRP A 35 -10.92 11.38 -12.51
N GLY A 36 -10.76 12.69 -12.75
CA GLY A 36 -11.39 13.40 -13.87
C GLY A 36 -10.63 13.19 -15.18
N ASP A 37 -10.92 14.01 -16.20
CA ASP A 37 -10.26 13.90 -17.50
C ASP A 37 -8.76 14.22 -17.44
N GLN A 38 -8.40 15.31 -16.75
CA GLN A 38 -7.03 15.80 -16.65
C GLN A 38 -6.50 15.83 -15.21
N TYR A 39 -7.39 15.97 -14.23
CA TYR A 39 -7.01 16.20 -12.85
C TYR A 39 -7.67 15.19 -11.92
N LEU A 40 -7.02 14.97 -10.78
CA LEU A 40 -7.62 14.32 -9.63
C LEU A 40 -8.62 15.31 -9.00
N CYS A 41 -9.90 14.95 -9.03
CA CYS A 41 -10.99 15.72 -8.44
C CYS A 41 -11.28 15.21 -7.04
N PHE A 42 -11.88 16.06 -6.19
CA PHE A 42 -12.22 15.67 -4.84
C PHE A 42 -13.40 16.41 -4.22
N ARG A 43 -13.92 15.84 -3.14
CA ARG A 43 -14.78 16.46 -2.12
C ARG A 43 -14.18 16.17 -0.75
N SER A 44 -14.24 17.15 0.13
CA SER A 44 -13.80 17.03 1.52
C SER A 44 -14.88 17.65 2.40
N LEU A 45 -15.21 16.98 3.50
CA LEU A 45 -16.08 17.50 4.55
C LEU A 45 -15.34 17.44 5.88
N THR A 46 -15.57 18.43 6.73
CA THR A 46 -15.13 18.46 8.13
C THR A 46 -16.35 18.75 8.99
N PHE A 47 -16.54 17.97 10.05
CA PHE A 47 -17.71 18.04 10.91
C PHE A 47 -17.32 18.56 12.29
N ALA A 48 -17.98 19.62 12.74
CA ALA A 48 -17.79 20.11 14.09
C ALA A 48 -18.36 19.11 15.12
N PRO A 49 -17.77 19.00 16.33
CA PRO A 49 -18.20 18.03 17.34
C PRO A 49 -19.66 18.17 17.77
N ASN A 50 -20.23 19.37 17.69
CA ASN A 50 -21.59 19.70 18.10
C ASN A 50 -22.68 19.39 17.05
N ILE A 51 -22.32 19.06 15.81
CA ILE A 51 -23.30 18.69 14.77
C ILE A 51 -23.96 17.36 15.15
N LYS A 52 -25.26 17.18 14.89
CA LYS A 52 -25.94 15.91 15.21
C LYS A 52 -25.40 14.78 14.32
N LEU A 53 -25.16 13.60 14.88
CA LEU A 53 -24.60 12.45 14.12
C LEU A 53 -25.47 12.07 12.90
N GLN A 54 -26.79 12.18 13.02
CA GLN A 54 -27.72 11.95 11.89
C GLN A 54 -27.49 12.94 10.74
N GLU A 55 -27.16 14.19 11.05
CA GLU A 55 -26.87 15.22 10.04
C GLU A 55 -25.51 14.98 9.37
N VAL A 56 -24.50 14.54 10.14
CA VAL A 56 -23.21 14.09 9.60
C VAL A 56 -23.43 12.97 8.58
N ARG A 57 -24.19 11.93 8.95
CA ARG A 57 -24.52 10.79 8.08
C ARG A 57 -25.27 11.21 6.81
N ALA A 58 -26.26 12.08 6.94
CA ALA A 58 -27.01 12.60 5.80
C ALA A 58 -26.11 13.38 4.83
N ASN A 59 -25.17 14.18 5.35
CA ASN A 59 -24.22 14.94 4.53
C ASN A 59 -23.21 14.03 3.81
N ILE A 60 -22.72 12.97 4.47
CA ILE A 60 -21.88 11.94 3.83
C ILE A 60 -22.64 11.27 2.68
N LEU A 61 -23.86 10.79 2.95
CA LEU A 61 -24.69 10.14 1.94
C LEU A 61 -24.97 11.07 0.75
N LYS A 62 -25.34 12.32 1.02
CA LYS A 62 -25.58 13.36 -0.01
C LYS A 62 -24.34 13.65 -0.84
N THR A 63 -23.15 13.52 -0.26
CA THR A 63 -21.88 13.78 -0.96
C THR A 63 -21.52 12.64 -1.88
N ILE A 64 -21.75 11.39 -1.49
CA ILE A 64 -21.34 10.20 -2.26
C ILE A 64 -22.39 9.82 -3.31
N SER A 65 -23.69 9.93 -2.99
CA SER A 65 -24.81 9.46 -3.84
C SER A 65 -24.89 10.06 -5.26
N PRO A 66 -24.48 11.32 -5.54
CA PRO A 66 -24.51 11.88 -6.89
C PRO A 66 -23.56 11.20 -7.88
N PHE A 67 -22.55 10.45 -7.40
CA PHE A 67 -21.53 9.82 -8.23
C PHE A 67 -22.02 8.49 -8.83
N LYS A 68 -23.14 8.49 -9.56
CA LYS A 68 -23.78 7.29 -10.14
C LYS A 68 -22.90 6.47 -11.10
N LYS A 69 -21.82 7.08 -11.63
CA LYS A 69 -20.85 6.40 -12.50
C LYS A 69 -19.77 5.64 -11.71
N MET A 70 -19.63 5.96 -10.43
CA MET A 70 -18.66 5.34 -9.54
C MET A 70 -19.17 3.95 -9.15
N LYS A 71 -18.51 2.92 -9.65
CA LYS A 71 -18.86 1.51 -9.43
C LYS A 71 -17.89 0.81 -8.48
N THR A 72 -16.74 1.43 -8.22
CA THR A 72 -15.71 0.87 -7.35
C THR A 72 -15.36 1.90 -6.28
N LEU A 73 -15.26 1.46 -5.03
CA LEU A 73 -14.73 2.23 -3.92
C LEU A 73 -13.44 1.58 -3.44
N VAL A 74 -12.39 2.38 -3.30
CA VAL A 74 -11.04 1.97 -2.89
C VAL A 74 -10.72 2.68 -1.58
N PHE A 75 -10.20 1.92 -0.63
CA PHE A 75 -9.83 2.37 0.71
C PHE A 75 -8.39 1.96 1.04
N TRP A 76 -7.83 2.52 2.11
CA TRP A 76 -6.63 2.01 2.75
C TRP A 76 -7.02 1.41 4.11
N ASP A 77 -7.15 0.08 4.19
CA ASP A 77 -7.89 -0.59 5.27
C ASP A 77 -9.36 -0.17 5.32
N LYS A 78 -10.22 -0.92 4.65
CA LYS A 78 -11.65 -0.56 4.56
C LYS A 78 -12.45 -0.83 5.84
N THR A 79 -11.85 -1.38 6.90
CA THR A 79 -12.59 -1.99 8.02
C THR A 79 -13.57 -1.01 8.66
N HIS A 80 -13.09 0.17 9.05
CA HIS A 80 -13.91 1.17 9.73
C HIS A 80 -14.71 2.02 8.72
N ASP A 81 -14.12 2.40 7.59
CA ASP A 81 -14.78 3.18 6.54
C ASP A 81 -16.03 2.48 6.00
N LYS A 82 -15.94 1.16 5.79
CA LYS A 82 -17.08 0.35 5.35
C LYS A 82 -18.21 0.39 6.38
N GLN A 83 -17.90 0.29 7.66
CA GLN A 83 -18.91 0.36 8.72
C GLN A 83 -19.56 1.75 8.76
N ILE A 84 -18.76 2.82 8.66
CA ILE A 84 -19.25 4.20 8.61
C ILE A 84 -20.21 4.39 7.43
N LEU A 85 -19.86 3.90 6.24
CA LEU A 85 -20.72 4.01 5.06
C LEU A 85 -22.04 3.25 5.21
N ASN A 86 -22.02 2.06 5.79
CA ASN A 86 -23.24 1.32 6.13
C ASN A 86 -24.12 2.09 7.12
N ASP A 87 -23.52 2.64 8.17
CA ASP A 87 -24.20 3.47 9.18
C ASP A 87 -24.80 4.75 8.59
N CYS A 88 -24.20 5.27 7.51
CA CYS A 88 -24.74 6.40 6.74
C CYS A 88 -25.90 6.01 5.81
N GLY A 89 -26.23 4.73 5.69
CA GLY A 89 -27.29 4.22 4.82
C GLY A 89 -26.88 4.05 3.35
N LEU A 90 -25.58 4.01 3.05
CA LEU A 90 -25.12 3.73 1.69
C LEU A 90 -25.29 2.24 1.38
N ASN A 91 -26.00 1.90 0.30
CA ASN A 91 -26.12 0.51 -0.14
C ASN A 91 -24.82 0.05 -0.81
N LEU A 92 -23.92 -0.55 -0.02
CA LEU A 92 -22.61 -1.00 -0.48
C LEU A 92 -22.66 -2.15 -1.50
N SER A 93 -23.78 -2.86 -1.64
CA SER A 93 -23.92 -3.91 -2.67
C SER A 93 -23.87 -3.37 -4.11
N ASN A 94 -24.08 -2.06 -4.28
CA ASN A 94 -23.97 -1.39 -5.58
C ASN A 94 -22.52 -1.10 -6.00
N TYR A 95 -21.53 -1.37 -5.13
CA TYR A 95 -20.14 -1.03 -5.34
C TYR A 95 -19.23 -2.25 -5.22
N SER A 96 -18.20 -2.31 -6.07
CA SER A 96 -17.03 -3.16 -5.85
C SER A 96 -16.14 -2.49 -4.82
N LEU A 97 -15.83 -3.18 -3.72
CA LEU A 97 -14.99 -2.62 -2.65
C LEU A 97 -13.58 -3.21 -2.70
N ILE A 98 -12.58 -2.36 -2.89
CA ILE A 98 -11.16 -2.73 -2.90
C ILE A 98 -10.50 -2.23 -1.63
N ASP A 99 -9.75 -3.11 -0.99
CA ASP A 99 -8.83 -2.74 0.08
C ASP A 99 -7.42 -2.65 -0.50
N LEU A 100 -6.92 -1.44 -0.71
CA LEU A 100 -5.61 -1.27 -1.36
C LEU A 100 -4.47 -1.70 -0.44
N GLN A 101 -4.68 -1.67 0.88
CA GLN A 101 -3.67 -2.12 1.83
C GLN A 101 -3.46 -3.65 1.71
N ASP A 102 -4.53 -4.43 1.52
CA ASP A 102 -4.42 -5.88 1.27
C ASP A 102 -3.64 -6.17 -0.01
N GLU A 103 -3.90 -5.42 -1.08
CA GLU A 103 -3.21 -5.58 -2.36
C GLU A 103 -1.71 -5.23 -2.28
N LEU A 104 -1.36 -4.28 -1.40
CA LEU A 104 0.00 -3.76 -1.23
C LEU A 104 0.74 -4.32 0.00
N GLY A 105 0.29 -5.47 0.52
CA GLY A 105 1.06 -6.25 1.49
C GLY A 105 0.92 -5.79 2.95
N LYS A 106 -0.17 -5.11 3.31
CA LYS A 106 -0.50 -4.71 4.69
C LYS A 106 0.49 -3.75 5.35
N VAL A 107 1.07 -2.88 4.54
CA VAL A 107 1.97 -1.80 4.99
C VAL A 107 1.16 -0.59 5.45
N ALA A 108 1.74 0.26 6.30
CA ALA A 108 1.09 1.53 6.67
C ALA A 108 1.07 2.50 5.47
N LEU A 109 0.04 3.36 5.39
CA LEU A 109 -0.12 4.31 4.30
C LEU A 109 1.08 5.27 4.17
N LYS A 110 1.66 5.66 5.30
CA LYS A 110 2.84 6.54 5.33
C LYS A 110 4.03 5.87 4.64
N ASP A 111 4.36 4.65 5.04
CA ASP A 111 5.57 3.95 4.58
C ASP A 111 5.49 3.63 3.08
N ILE A 112 4.32 3.16 2.61
CA ILE A 112 4.11 2.92 1.18
C ILE A 112 4.14 4.23 0.39
N SER A 113 3.62 5.33 0.95
CA SER A 113 3.65 6.63 0.29
C SER A 113 5.08 7.12 0.13
N GLU A 114 5.92 6.94 1.15
CA GLU A 114 7.36 7.24 1.06
C GLU A 114 8.04 6.36 0.00
N GLN A 115 7.75 5.06 -0.03
CA GLN A 115 8.32 4.12 -1.01
C GLN A 115 8.00 4.51 -2.47
N PHE A 116 6.78 4.99 -2.73
CA PHE A 116 6.35 5.44 -4.05
C PHE A 116 6.58 6.93 -4.30
N ASN A 117 7.26 7.63 -3.38
CA ASN A 117 7.48 9.07 -3.41
C ASN A 117 6.18 9.89 -3.58
N VAL A 118 5.08 9.42 -2.99
CA VAL A 118 3.79 10.10 -2.95
C VAL A 118 3.76 11.05 -1.76
N ASN A 119 4.26 12.25 -1.97
CA ASN A 119 4.26 13.36 -1.01
C ASN A 119 3.28 14.47 -1.42
N SER A 120 3.17 15.51 -0.59
CA SER A 120 2.28 16.66 -0.83
C SER A 120 2.57 17.32 -2.18
N GLU A 121 3.83 17.53 -2.53
CA GLU A 121 4.25 18.15 -3.78
C GLU A 121 3.78 17.34 -4.99
N THR A 122 3.95 16.02 -4.93
CA THR A 122 3.51 15.10 -5.98
C THR A 122 1.99 15.10 -6.10
N ILE A 123 1.26 15.11 -4.98
CA ILE A 123 -0.21 15.22 -4.99
C ILE A 123 -0.66 16.50 -5.69
N LEU A 124 -0.05 17.64 -5.35
CA LEU A 124 -0.41 18.95 -5.91
C LEU A 124 -0.28 19.00 -7.45
N GLN A 125 0.65 18.25 -8.04
CA GLN A 125 0.81 18.17 -9.50
C GLN A 125 -0.43 17.62 -10.21
N TYR A 126 -1.17 16.71 -9.55
CA TYR A 126 -2.38 16.10 -10.10
C TYR A 126 -3.66 16.89 -9.82
N LEU A 127 -3.57 17.96 -9.02
CA LEU A 127 -4.73 18.78 -8.65
C LEU A 127 -4.87 20.02 -9.55
N PRO A 128 -6.11 20.50 -9.75
CA PRO A 128 -6.35 21.77 -10.43
C PRO A 128 -5.60 22.93 -9.73
N PRO A 129 -4.93 23.84 -10.46
CA PRO A 129 -4.14 24.90 -9.85
C PRO A 129 -4.87 25.74 -8.80
N HIS A 130 -6.16 26.03 -9.02
CA HIS A 130 -6.98 26.89 -8.16
C HIS A 130 -7.39 26.28 -6.81
N VAL A 131 -7.15 24.99 -6.57
CA VAL A 131 -7.49 24.31 -5.30
C VAL A 131 -6.28 23.91 -4.47
N ARG A 132 -5.06 24.04 -5.01
CA ARG A 132 -3.80 23.56 -4.40
C ARG A 132 -3.56 24.09 -2.98
N ASN A 133 -3.94 25.32 -2.69
CA ASN A 133 -3.71 25.96 -1.39
C ASN A 133 -4.88 25.81 -0.40
N LYS A 134 -5.94 25.08 -0.77
CA LYS A 134 -7.21 25.01 -0.01
C LYS A 134 -7.40 23.70 0.74
N ILE A 135 -6.42 22.80 0.70
CA ILE A 135 -6.55 21.45 1.25
C ILE A 135 -5.40 21.11 2.19
N LYS A 136 -5.75 20.37 3.24
CA LYS A 136 -4.79 19.76 4.15
C LYS A 136 -4.31 18.44 3.51
N LEU A 137 -3.01 18.35 3.22
CA LEU A 137 -2.39 17.18 2.59
C LEU A 137 -1.57 16.34 3.58
N SER A 138 -1.70 16.55 4.88
CA SER A 138 -0.99 15.71 5.87
C SER A 138 -1.55 14.28 5.89
N ILE A 139 -0.75 13.33 6.38
CA ILE A 139 -1.27 12.03 6.83
C ILE A 139 -2.26 12.28 7.98
N HIS A 140 -3.27 11.42 8.12
CA HIS A 140 -4.38 11.59 9.06
C HIS A 140 -5.23 12.83 8.78
N SER A 141 -5.36 13.16 7.49
CA SER A 141 -6.45 14.03 7.04
C SER A 141 -7.18 13.26 5.97
N ALA A 142 -8.50 13.16 6.09
CA ALA A 142 -9.26 12.24 5.26
C ALA A 142 -9.07 12.54 3.77
N ILE A 143 -9.01 13.82 3.41
CA ILE A 143 -8.73 14.21 2.02
C ILE A 143 -7.27 13.96 1.60
N GLY A 144 -6.30 14.22 2.48
CA GLY A 144 -4.89 13.95 2.20
C GLY A 144 -4.66 12.47 1.93
N ASP A 145 -5.29 11.59 2.70
CA ASP A 145 -5.15 10.15 2.59
C ASP A 145 -5.94 9.60 1.39
N ALA A 146 -7.18 10.03 1.15
CA ALA A 146 -7.92 9.69 -0.07
C ALA A 146 -7.15 10.05 -1.36
N LEU A 147 -6.46 11.20 -1.40
CA LEU A 147 -5.64 11.61 -2.54
C LEU A 147 -4.38 10.75 -2.69
N ARG A 148 -3.73 10.36 -1.58
CA ARG A 148 -2.61 9.40 -1.61
C ARG A 148 -3.03 8.05 -2.14
N ILE A 149 -4.15 7.52 -1.64
CA ILE A 149 -4.71 6.24 -2.09
C ILE A 149 -4.99 6.29 -3.60
N ALA A 150 -5.54 7.40 -4.10
CA ALA A 150 -5.79 7.58 -5.53
C ALA A 150 -4.53 7.49 -6.40
N LEU A 151 -3.44 8.11 -5.94
CA LEU A 151 -2.15 8.08 -6.65
C LEU A 151 -1.45 6.73 -6.53
N LEU A 152 -1.42 6.13 -5.34
CA LEU A 152 -0.87 4.80 -5.12
C LEU A 152 -1.58 3.76 -5.98
N HIS A 153 -2.92 3.78 -6.00
CA HIS A 153 -3.69 2.87 -6.84
C HIS A 153 -3.36 3.08 -8.31
N LYS A 154 -3.27 4.33 -8.78
CA LYS A 154 -2.88 4.64 -10.17
C LYS A 154 -1.48 4.09 -10.50
N LEU A 155 -0.49 4.36 -9.63
CA LEU A 155 0.89 3.89 -9.82
C LEU A 155 0.97 2.37 -9.84
N PHE A 156 0.18 1.70 -8.99
CA PHE A 156 0.09 0.25 -8.94
C PHE A 156 -0.49 -0.36 -10.21
N ILE A 157 -1.63 0.15 -10.71
CA ILE A 157 -2.24 -0.37 -11.94
C ILE A 157 -1.40 -0.07 -13.19
N GLU A 158 -0.66 1.05 -13.19
CA GLU A 158 0.23 1.43 -14.29
C GLU A 158 1.55 0.63 -14.27
N ASN A 159 1.90 0.01 -13.14
CA ASN A 159 3.10 -0.80 -12.96
C ASN A 159 2.77 -2.19 -12.33
N PRO A 160 2.06 -3.08 -13.05
CA PRO A 160 1.55 -4.35 -12.53
C PRO A 160 2.63 -5.41 -12.22
N SER A 161 3.92 -5.07 -12.34
CA SER A 161 5.04 -5.97 -11.97
C SER A 161 5.19 -6.18 -10.46
N ILE A 162 4.38 -5.50 -9.64
CA ILE A 162 4.32 -5.69 -8.19
C ILE A 162 3.21 -6.71 -7.91
N LYS A 163 3.50 -8.01 -8.05
CA LYS A 163 2.63 -9.06 -7.52
C LYS A 163 3.07 -9.37 -6.10
N THR A 164 2.25 -9.01 -5.13
CA THR A 164 2.34 -9.47 -3.75
C THR A 164 2.07 -10.98 -3.72
N THR A 165 3.06 -11.75 -3.30
CA THR A 165 2.93 -13.21 -3.16
C THR A 165 2.14 -13.48 -1.88
N THR A 166 0.85 -13.77 -1.99
CA THR A 166 0.03 -14.16 -0.84
C THR A 166 0.35 -15.60 -0.45
N THR A 167 1.18 -15.79 0.59
CA THR A 167 1.40 -17.13 1.16
C THR A 167 0.17 -17.55 1.95
N THR A 168 -0.57 -18.54 1.44
CA THR A 168 -1.71 -19.13 2.14
C THR A 168 -1.18 -20.14 3.17
N THR A 169 -1.12 -19.76 4.44
CA THR A 169 -0.76 -20.69 5.52
C THR A 169 -1.96 -21.60 5.80
N LYS A 170 -2.05 -22.73 5.09
CA LYS A 170 -2.91 -23.85 5.48
C LYS A 170 -2.28 -24.50 6.72
N ASN A 171 -2.79 -24.19 7.91
CA ASN A 171 -2.50 -24.98 9.10
C ASN A 171 -3.06 -26.39 8.89
N LYS A 172 -2.18 -27.31 8.47
CA LYS A 172 -2.46 -28.74 8.43
C LYS A 172 -2.07 -29.30 9.79
N THR A 173 -3.07 -29.74 10.54
CA THR A 173 -2.95 -30.46 11.81
C THR A 173 -2.04 -31.69 11.62
N THR A 174 -0.89 -31.69 12.28
CA THR A 174 0.04 -32.83 12.25
C THR A 174 -0.37 -33.82 13.34
N ALA A 175 -0.92 -34.96 12.90
CA ALA A 175 -1.00 -36.15 13.73
C ALA A 175 0.42 -36.70 13.94
N THR A 176 0.80 -36.88 15.20
CA THR A 176 2.07 -37.43 15.65
C THR A 176 2.15 -38.91 15.25
N THR A 177 3.04 -39.24 14.31
CA THR A 177 3.46 -40.62 14.08
C THR A 177 4.98 -40.69 14.18
N LYS A 178 5.47 -41.45 15.17
CA LYS A 178 6.89 -41.76 15.36
C LYS A 178 7.40 -42.57 14.17
N VAL A 179 8.42 -42.07 13.48
CA VAL A 179 9.35 -42.90 12.71
C VAL A 179 10.77 -42.44 13.02
N LYS A 180 11.54 -43.35 13.61
CA LYS A 180 13.01 -43.32 13.68
C LYS A 180 13.54 -43.50 12.26
N ASN A 181 14.49 -42.67 11.82
CA ASN A 181 15.63 -43.18 11.06
C ASN A 181 16.78 -42.18 11.00
N ASP A 182 17.95 -42.73 11.26
CA ASP A 182 19.27 -42.11 11.22
C ASP A 182 19.56 -41.51 9.84
N ASN A 183 20.02 -40.26 9.82
CA ASN A 183 20.97 -39.80 8.82
C ASN A 183 21.77 -38.63 9.38
N LYS A 184 23.09 -38.81 9.42
CA LYS A 184 24.11 -37.83 9.80
C LYS A 184 23.74 -36.44 9.28
N ALA A 185 23.49 -35.50 10.19
CA ALA A 185 23.41 -34.08 9.86
C ALA A 185 24.77 -33.66 9.28
N LYS A 186 24.84 -33.54 7.95
CA LYS A 186 25.93 -32.78 7.33
C LYS A 186 25.83 -31.38 7.89
N ASN A 187 26.85 -30.95 8.64
CA ASN A 187 27.00 -29.54 9.01
C ASN A 187 26.97 -28.73 7.73
N ILE A 188 25.84 -28.05 7.50
CA ILE A 188 25.67 -27.12 6.40
C ILE A 188 26.69 -26.01 6.67
N SER A 189 27.59 -25.75 5.72
CA SER A 189 28.61 -24.71 5.91
C SER A 189 27.92 -23.37 6.19
N GLN A 190 28.58 -22.50 6.97
CA GLN A 190 28.03 -21.18 7.30
C GLN A 190 27.60 -20.40 6.05
N ASN A 191 28.31 -20.59 4.94
CA ASN A 191 27.94 -20.00 3.65
C ASN A 191 26.63 -20.57 3.10
N ALA A 192 26.40 -21.89 3.16
CA ALA A 192 25.16 -22.49 2.69
C ALA A 192 23.93 -22.11 3.56
N GLN A 193 24.13 -21.89 4.86
CA GLN A 193 23.09 -21.32 5.73
C GLN A 193 22.82 -19.84 5.41
N LEU A 194 23.87 -19.06 5.13
CA LEU A 194 23.74 -17.68 4.68
C LEU A 194 22.99 -17.59 3.35
N PHE A 195 23.25 -18.48 2.40
CA PHE A 195 22.53 -18.53 1.12
C PHE A 195 21.04 -18.85 1.28
N GLN A 196 20.72 -19.85 2.09
CA GLN A 196 19.32 -20.18 2.40
C GLN A 196 18.61 -19.00 3.08
N TYR A 197 19.30 -18.27 3.96
CA TYR A 197 18.75 -17.09 4.61
C TYR A 197 18.60 -15.89 3.66
N LEU A 198 19.57 -15.65 2.76
CA LEU A 198 19.49 -14.61 1.74
C LEU A 198 18.32 -14.85 0.77
N GLU A 199 17.97 -16.11 0.48
CA GLU A 199 16.79 -16.47 -0.29
C GLU A 199 15.46 -16.20 0.46
N THR A 200 15.50 -16.02 1.79
CA THR A 200 14.33 -15.67 2.62
C THR A 200 14.17 -14.17 2.87
N LEU A 201 15.18 -13.36 2.60
CA LEU A 201 15.12 -11.91 2.82
C LEU A 201 14.37 -11.21 1.68
N ASP A 202 13.35 -10.44 2.04
CA ASP A 202 12.63 -9.57 1.12
C ASP A 202 13.46 -8.31 0.82
N LEU A 203 14.26 -8.39 -0.25
CA LEU A 203 15.14 -7.32 -0.72
C LEU A 203 14.41 -6.31 -1.62
N SER A 204 13.07 -6.29 -1.64
CA SER A 204 12.28 -5.33 -2.41
C SER A 204 12.61 -3.87 -2.09
N VAL A 205 13.15 -3.58 -0.89
CA VAL A 205 13.69 -2.27 -0.50
C VAL A 205 14.88 -1.83 -1.35
N LEU A 206 15.68 -2.75 -1.90
CA LEU A 206 16.83 -2.45 -2.75
C LEU A 206 16.46 -2.26 -4.24
N LEU A 207 15.20 -2.49 -4.62
CA LEU A 207 14.74 -2.40 -6.02
C LEU A 207 14.27 -1.00 -6.45
N ILE A 208 14.62 0.04 -5.69
CA ILE A 208 14.34 1.43 -6.09
C ILE A 208 15.52 1.94 -6.93
N GLN A 209 15.52 1.50 -8.19
CA GLN A 209 15.90 2.19 -9.42
C GLN A 209 16.37 1.15 -10.45
N LYS A 210 15.53 0.96 -11.47
CA LYS A 210 15.68 0.01 -12.57
C LYS A 210 17.12 -0.09 -13.08
N ARG A 211 17.72 -1.28 -13.04
CA ARG A 211 18.56 -1.85 -14.13
C ARG A 211 19.04 -3.29 -13.92
N VAL A 212 18.90 -3.87 -12.74
CA VAL A 212 19.36 -5.25 -12.48
C VAL A 212 18.27 -6.04 -11.78
N SER A 213 17.82 -7.15 -12.37
CA SER A 213 16.85 -8.03 -11.72
C SER A 213 17.47 -8.66 -10.46
N GLN A 214 16.66 -9.00 -9.46
CA GLN A 214 17.12 -9.69 -8.24
C GLN A 214 17.95 -10.94 -8.57
N LYS A 215 17.51 -11.70 -9.59
CA LYS A 215 18.25 -12.86 -10.13
C LYS A 215 19.63 -12.47 -10.64
N THR A 216 19.73 -11.37 -11.40
CA THR A 216 21.01 -10.88 -11.93
C THR A 216 21.93 -10.36 -10.82
N ALA A 217 21.41 -9.68 -9.80
CA ALA A 217 22.19 -9.23 -8.65
C ALA A 217 22.74 -10.42 -7.84
N LEU A 218 21.89 -11.43 -7.58
CA LEU A 218 22.30 -12.69 -6.94
C LEU A 218 23.29 -13.48 -7.78
N THR A 219 23.15 -13.50 -9.11
CA THR A 219 24.10 -14.18 -10.02
C THR A 219 25.45 -13.46 -10.08
N LEU A 220 25.48 -12.13 -10.19
CA LEU A 220 26.72 -11.33 -10.15
C LEU A 220 27.47 -11.54 -8.84
N TRP A 221 26.75 -11.57 -7.72
CA TRP A 221 27.32 -11.85 -6.42
C TRP A 221 27.80 -13.30 -6.28
N LYS A 222 27.02 -14.29 -6.76
CA LYS A 222 27.44 -15.70 -6.74
C LYS A 222 28.76 -15.88 -7.51
N SER A 223 28.92 -15.21 -8.65
CA SER A 223 30.23 -15.14 -9.31
C SER A 223 31.27 -14.48 -8.40
N THR A 224 31.05 -13.24 -7.95
CA THR A 224 32.08 -12.46 -7.26
C THR A 224 32.57 -13.10 -5.95
N VAL A 225 31.68 -13.74 -5.18
CA VAL A 225 32.00 -14.39 -3.90
C VAL A 225 32.55 -15.81 -4.07
N LEU A 226 32.06 -16.59 -5.05
CA LEU A 226 32.67 -17.89 -5.36
C LEU A 226 34.06 -17.71 -5.98
N ASP A 227 34.27 -16.61 -6.72
CA ASP A 227 35.56 -16.26 -7.31
C ASP A 227 36.54 -15.67 -6.27
N ASN A 228 36.07 -15.24 -5.07
CA ASN A 228 36.92 -14.63 -4.03
C ASN A 228 36.54 -15.07 -2.59
N PRO A 229 36.72 -16.36 -2.25
CA PRO A 229 36.25 -16.95 -0.99
C PRO A 229 36.96 -16.44 0.28
N HIS A 230 38.01 -15.62 0.14
CA HIS A 230 38.80 -15.08 1.25
C HIS A 230 38.26 -13.75 1.78
N LEU A 231 37.32 -13.12 1.06
CA LEU A 231 36.74 -11.83 1.45
C LEU A 231 35.67 -12.04 2.52
N ASN A 232 36.11 -12.01 3.78
CA ASN A 232 35.26 -12.11 4.97
C ASN A 232 34.57 -10.75 5.25
N ILE A 233 33.71 -10.31 4.32
CA ILE A 233 33.11 -8.97 4.36
C ILE A 233 31.98 -8.93 5.40
N PRO A 234 32.06 -8.06 6.43
CA PRO A 234 30.97 -7.88 7.39
C PRO A 234 29.67 -7.40 6.73
N TYR A 235 28.52 -7.84 7.27
CA TYR A 235 27.18 -7.61 6.70
C TYR A 235 26.85 -6.13 6.43
N ASP A 236 27.20 -5.23 7.34
CA ASP A 236 26.90 -3.80 7.17
C ASP A 236 27.74 -3.16 6.06
N SER A 237 29.00 -3.61 5.93
CA SER A 237 29.87 -3.23 4.82
C SER A 237 29.32 -3.77 3.48
N PHE A 238 28.69 -4.94 3.49
CA PHE A 238 28.00 -5.50 2.31
C PHE A 238 26.82 -4.65 1.85
N LEU A 239 25.93 -4.22 2.76
CA LEU A 239 24.80 -3.36 2.40
C LEU A 239 25.28 -2.00 1.88
N PHE A 240 26.37 -1.47 2.46
CA PHE A 240 26.94 -0.20 2.06
C PHE A 240 27.62 -0.27 0.67
N ILE A 241 28.40 -1.32 0.40
CA ILE A 241 29.05 -1.55 -0.90
C ILE A 241 28.01 -1.81 -1.99
N LEU A 242 26.97 -2.60 -1.70
CA LEU A 242 25.89 -2.86 -2.65
C LEU A 242 25.15 -1.57 -3.01
N LYS A 243 24.84 -0.74 -2.00
CA LYS A 243 24.21 0.56 -2.21
C LYS A 243 25.10 1.50 -3.03
N ALA A 244 26.40 1.57 -2.72
CA ALA A 244 27.36 2.40 -3.47
C ALA A 244 27.54 1.94 -4.92
N HIS A 245 27.62 0.64 -5.17
CA HIS A 245 27.77 0.09 -6.52
C HIS A 245 26.51 0.33 -7.37
N LEU A 246 25.32 0.13 -6.81
CA LEU A 246 24.05 0.42 -7.48
C LEU A 246 23.89 1.91 -7.80
N LEU A 247 24.37 2.80 -6.91
CA LEU A 247 24.39 4.24 -7.16
C LEU A 247 25.39 4.65 -8.26
N SER A 248 26.51 3.92 -8.42
CA SER A 248 27.53 4.23 -9.44
C SER A 248 27.15 3.83 -10.86
N LEU A 249 26.06 3.07 -11.03
CA LEU A 249 25.54 2.59 -12.32
C LEU A 249 24.45 3.50 -12.91
N ILE A 250 24.17 4.63 -12.26
CA ILE A 250 23.24 5.70 -12.66
C ILE A 250 24.05 6.86 -13.25
#